data_AF-A0A1Q7QLK8-F1
#
_entry.id   AF-A0A1Q7QLK8-F1
#
_cell.length_a   1.000
_cell.length_b   1.000
_cell.length_c   1.000
_cell.angle_alpha   90.00
_cell.angle_beta   90.00
_cell.angle_gamma   90.00
#
_symmetry.space_group_name_H-M   'P 1'
#
loop_
_entity.id
_entity.type
_entity.pdbx_description
1 polymer ?
#
loop_
_entity_poly.entity_id
_entity_poly.type
_entity_poly.pdbx_seq_one_letter_code
_entity_poly.pdbx_strand_id
1 'polypeptide(L)'
;MGRTSATDVSRLIEEVARGERELSEIRDEKLREIVRLALRLHKDPFSAPDAAARNRIRRRVMGSLRPHRPSLADRFVIAFTLLAKPTPYALRAIAVALVVVSLAGGTLVASADALPDDALYPVKIATEQVRLALATTSQDRAVVELSIAEHRLAEATVLAEDGDDDDAVIATSAYTEHLANAAAELAGSEAVDPRTADLVSQLQDRMNEHRAAAAKAASRLGAKPSTANAGAVLAAVASSEPAPSGLSPAAAIAADAANTAEGVASVAEKKIAPRRTESPRPASARPAGSVPSPAVTPGRADATQSAPASTGSQATQVSSRPSQTVDPRAARAADAARKAADEAKAAAQKAKDGGRKKSGDGNRRPSPSPTQTRR
;
A
#
# COMPACT_ATOMS: atom_id res chain seq x y z
N MET A 1 21.47 -40.51 37.09
CA MET A 1 21.17 -39.38 36.19
C MET A 1 20.37 -38.36 36.99
N GLY A 2 21.02 -37.28 37.43
CA GLY A 2 20.36 -36.23 38.21
C GLY A 2 19.45 -35.40 37.32
N ARG A 3 18.24 -35.09 37.79
CA ARG A 3 17.33 -34.15 37.12
C ARG A 3 17.88 -32.75 37.32
N THR A 4 18.43 -32.14 36.29
CA THR A 4 18.80 -30.72 36.31
C THR A 4 17.53 -29.88 36.49
N SER A 5 17.45 -29.11 37.57
CA SER A 5 16.29 -28.25 37.83
C SER A 5 16.33 -27.01 36.93
N ALA A 6 15.17 -26.47 36.56
CA ALA A 6 15.08 -25.20 35.83
C ALA A 6 15.78 -24.04 36.58
N THR A 7 15.84 -24.14 37.92
CA THR A 7 16.56 -23.20 38.78
C THR A 7 18.08 -23.28 38.58
N ASP A 8 18.63 -24.47 38.35
CA ASP A 8 20.07 -24.68 38.12
C ASP A 8 20.51 -24.08 36.79
N VAL A 9 19.68 -24.23 35.74
CA VAL A 9 19.92 -23.63 34.42
C VAL A 9 19.95 -22.11 34.51
N SER A 10 18.97 -21.52 35.19
CA SER A 10 18.84 -20.06 35.32
C SER A 10 20.04 -19.45 36.05
N ARG A 11 20.46 -20.09 37.14
CA ARG A 11 21.65 -19.70 37.89
C ARG A 11 22.92 -19.77 37.04
N LEU A 12 23.10 -20.85 36.27
CA LEU A 12 24.26 -21.01 35.39
C LEU A 12 24.30 -19.98 34.26
N ILE A 13 23.13 -19.60 33.70
CA ILE A 13 23.05 -18.52 32.71
C ILE A 13 23.56 -17.21 33.33
N GLU A 14 23.17 -16.91 34.57
CA GLU A 14 23.53 -15.67 35.25
C GLU A 14 25.01 -15.61 35.66
N GLU A 15 25.54 -16.71 36.22
CA GLU A 15 26.97 -16.84 36.57
C GLU A 15 27.87 -16.66 35.33
N VAL A 16 27.48 -17.29 34.22
CA VAL A 16 28.24 -17.19 32.95
C VAL A 16 28.04 -15.81 32.29
N ALA A 17 26.85 -15.20 32.38
CA ALA A 17 26.61 -13.86 31.87
C ALA A 17 27.40 -12.78 32.62
N ARG A 18 27.60 -12.95 33.93
CA ARG A 18 28.43 -12.07 34.78
C ARG A 18 29.94 -12.32 34.66
N GLY A 19 30.35 -13.38 33.96
CA GLY A 19 31.75 -13.78 33.81
C GLY A 19 32.34 -14.45 35.05
N GLU A 20 31.50 -14.88 35.99
CA GLU A 20 31.90 -15.57 37.23
C GLU A 20 32.24 -17.05 36.98
N ARG A 21 31.86 -17.58 35.81
CA ARG A 21 32.09 -18.96 35.38
C ARG A 21 32.27 -19.02 33.87
N GLU A 22 33.22 -19.83 33.38
CA GLU A 22 33.35 -20.09 31.94
C GLU A 22 32.37 -21.16 31.45
N LEU A 23 31.89 -21.06 30.19
CA LEU A 23 31.04 -22.09 29.58
C LEU A 23 31.72 -23.48 29.55
N SER A 24 33.04 -23.51 29.44
CA SER A 24 33.89 -24.71 29.40
C SER A 24 33.79 -25.53 30.70
N GLU A 25 33.51 -24.88 31.84
CA GLU A 25 33.45 -25.50 33.16
C GLU A 25 32.16 -26.31 33.40
N ILE A 26 31.13 -26.11 32.56
CA ILE A 26 29.88 -26.86 32.66
C ILE A 26 30.11 -28.27 32.10
N ARG A 27 30.22 -29.28 32.97
CA ARG A 27 30.53 -30.68 32.58
C ARG A 27 29.45 -31.35 31.74
N ASP A 28 28.18 -31.00 31.96
CA ASP A 28 27.05 -31.55 31.21
C ASP A 28 26.94 -30.86 29.84
N GLU A 29 27.17 -31.61 28.77
CA GLU A 29 27.12 -31.13 27.38
C GLU A 29 25.76 -30.50 27.03
N LYS A 30 24.67 -31.14 27.48
CA LYS A 30 23.31 -30.67 27.17
C LYS A 30 23.03 -29.34 27.87
N LEU A 31 23.49 -29.21 29.11
CA LEU A 31 23.35 -27.99 29.90
C LEU A 31 24.21 -26.85 29.33
N ARG A 32 25.41 -27.18 28.88
CA ARG A 32 26.33 -26.23 28.23
C ARG A 32 25.74 -25.66 26.94
N GLU A 33 25.13 -26.50 26.10
CA GLU A 33 24.45 -26.03 24.89
C GLU A 33 23.24 -25.13 25.21
N ILE A 34 22.43 -25.48 26.21
CA ILE A 34 21.28 -24.65 26.62
C ILE A 34 21.75 -23.27 27.09
N VAL A 35 22.78 -23.19 27.93
CA VAL A 35 23.35 -21.92 28.41
C VAL A 35 23.96 -21.13 27.25
N ARG A 36 24.68 -21.80 26.34
CA ARG A 36 25.23 -21.18 25.12
C ARG A 36 24.14 -20.58 24.23
N LEU A 37 23.04 -21.31 24.03
CA LEU A 37 21.92 -20.87 23.20
C LEU A 37 21.18 -19.71 23.86
N ALA A 38 20.97 -19.78 25.18
CA ALA A 38 20.34 -18.72 25.97
C ALA A 38 21.16 -17.43 25.93
N LEU A 39 22.49 -17.51 26.08
CA LEU A 39 23.38 -16.35 25.98
C LEU A 39 23.42 -15.78 24.56
N ARG A 40 23.34 -16.63 23.52
CA ARG A 40 23.24 -16.18 22.13
C ARG A 40 21.91 -15.47 21.88
N LEU A 41 20.81 -16.02 22.37
CA LEU A 41 19.48 -15.43 22.24
C LEU A 41 19.31 -14.16 23.08
N HIS A 42 20.01 -14.05 24.22
CA HIS A 42 20.03 -12.84 25.04
C HIS A 42 20.91 -11.73 24.42
N LYS A 43 21.96 -12.12 23.70
CA LYS A 43 22.80 -11.19 22.92
C LYS A 43 22.11 -10.69 21.66
N ASP A 44 21.25 -11.50 21.05
CA ASP A 44 20.37 -11.05 19.99
C ASP A 44 19.31 -10.14 20.62
N PRO A 45 19.32 -8.81 20.34
CA PRO A 45 18.32 -7.93 20.90
C PRO A 45 16.95 -8.45 20.45
N PHE A 46 16.01 -8.57 21.38
CA PHE A 46 14.61 -8.76 21.03
C PHE A 46 14.24 -7.65 20.04
N SER A 47 14.12 -8.00 18.76
CA SER A 47 13.66 -7.07 17.73
C SER A 47 12.19 -6.80 18.00
N ALA A 48 11.92 -5.80 18.83
CA ALA A 48 10.58 -5.32 19.07
C ALA A 48 9.93 -5.00 17.71
N PRO A 49 8.62 -5.27 17.54
CA PRO A 49 7.93 -4.91 16.30
C PRO A 49 8.17 -3.43 16.00
N ASP A 50 8.38 -3.09 14.73
CA ASP A 50 8.55 -1.71 14.31
C ASP A 50 7.30 -0.86 14.65
N ALA A 51 7.43 0.46 14.55
CA ALA A 51 6.33 1.36 14.94
C ALA A 51 5.03 1.05 14.16
N ALA A 52 5.16 0.72 12.88
CA ALA A 52 4.05 0.31 12.02
C ALA A 52 3.39 -0.99 12.50
N ALA A 53 4.17 -2.06 12.77
CA ALA A 53 3.64 -3.31 13.29
C ALA A 53 2.98 -3.14 14.65
N ARG A 54 3.53 -2.31 15.54
CA ARG A 54 2.89 -2.02 16.84
C ARG A 54 1.56 -1.30 16.67
N ASN A 55 1.48 -0.31 15.79
CA ASN A 55 0.23 0.40 15.53
C ASN A 55 -0.82 -0.52 14.90
N ARG A 56 -0.43 -1.40 13.97
CA ARG A 56 -1.31 -2.45 13.44
C ARG A 56 -1.84 -3.39 14.52
N ILE A 57 -0.95 -3.94 15.35
CA ILE A 57 -1.34 -4.81 16.47
C ILE A 57 -2.29 -4.06 17.40
N ARG A 58 -1.98 -2.80 17.72
CA ARG A 58 -2.82 -1.96 18.56
C ARG A 58 -4.19 -1.73 17.93
N ARG A 59 -4.30 -1.40 16.64
CA ARG A 59 -5.59 -1.22 15.95
C ARG A 59 -6.40 -2.52 15.94
N ARG A 60 -5.77 -3.65 15.62
CA ARG A 60 -6.45 -4.96 15.62
C ARG A 60 -6.98 -5.33 17.01
N VAL A 61 -6.18 -5.09 18.06
CA VAL A 61 -6.58 -5.37 19.44
C VAL A 61 -7.62 -4.35 19.94
N MET A 62 -7.44 -3.06 19.70
CA MET A 62 -8.41 -2.05 20.12
C MET A 62 -9.72 -2.15 19.35
N GLY A 63 -9.66 -2.54 18.07
CA GLY A 63 -10.81 -2.87 17.24
C GLY A 63 -11.59 -4.07 17.78
N SER A 64 -10.90 -5.10 18.29
CA SER A 64 -11.56 -6.24 18.94
C SER A 64 -12.07 -5.94 20.36
N LEU A 65 -11.53 -4.91 21.02
CA LEU A 65 -11.94 -4.45 22.35
C LEU A 65 -13.05 -3.39 22.36
N ARG A 66 -13.43 -2.82 21.20
CA ARG A 66 -14.65 -2.00 21.14
C ARG A 66 -15.82 -2.87 21.66
N PRO A 67 -16.59 -2.41 22.66
CA PRO A 67 -17.58 -3.24 23.31
C PRO A 67 -18.52 -3.83 22.27
N HIS A 68 -18.61 -5.17 22.28
CA HIS A 68 -19.48 -5.93 21.40
C HIS A 68 -20.91 -5.41 21.58
N ARG A 69 -21.39 -4.61 20.62
CA ARG A 69 -22.83 -4.49 20.37
C ARG A 69 -23.34 -5.90 20.07
N PRO A 70 -24.57 -6.27 20.48
CA PRO A 70 -25.03 -7.65 20.59
C PRO A 70 -24.58 -8.50 19.41
N SER A 71 -23.92 -9.61 19.74
CA SER A 71 -23.32 -10.55 18.79
C SER A 71 -24.33 -11.01 17.73
N LEU A 72 -23.87 -11.40 16.54
CA LEU A 72 -24.74 -12.05 15.55
C LEU A 72 -25.51 -13.20 16.19
N ALA A 73 -24.88 -13.98 17.08
CA ALA A 73 -25.51 -15.07 17.82
C ALA A 73 -26.65 -14.55 18.73
N ASP A 74 -26.44 -13.46 19.48
CA ASP A 74 -27.50 -12.87 20.33
C ASP A 74 -28.67 -12.37 19.49
N ARG A 75 -28.39 -11.80 18.31
CA ARG A 75 -29.40 -11.31 17.38
C ARG A 75 -30.16 -12.45 16.69
N PHE A 76 -29.49 -13.56 16.37
CA PHE A 76 -30.13 -14.78 15.88
C PHE A 76 -31.00 -15.43 16.94
N VAL A 77 -30.57 -15.45 18.20
CA VAL A 77 -31.39 -15.94 19.33
C VAL A 77 -32.61 -15.05 19.53
N ILE A 78 -32.47 -13.72 19.46
CA ILE A 78 -33.60 -12.79 19.55
C ILE A 78 -34.56 -12.96 18.37
N ALA A 79 -34.04 -13.08 17.14
CA ALA A 79 -34.86 -13.33 15.96
C ALA A 79 -35.59 -14.69 16.02
N PHE A 80 -34.91 -15.74 16.45
CA PHE A 80 -35.45 -17.09 16.57
C PHE A 80 -36.51 -17.17 17.68
N THR A 81 -36.29 -16.52 18.83
CA THR A 81 -37.27 -16.45 19.92
C THR A 81 -38.51 -15.62 19.56
N LEU A 82 -38.36 -14.57 18.74
CA LEU A 82 -39.50 -13.83 18.17
C LEU A 82 -40.25 -14.67 17.11
N LEU A 83 -39.55 -15.48 16.32
CA LEU A 83 -40.11 -16.33 15.26
C LEU A 83 -40.79 -17.61 15.78
N ALA A 84 -40.48 -18.01 17.02
CA ALA A 84 -41.02 -19.18 17.70
C ALA A 84 -42.36 -18.92 18.43
N LYS A 85 -42.82 -17.66 18.53
CA LYS A 85 -44.15 -17.33 19.06
C LYS A 85 -45.23 -17.52 17.98
N PRO A 86 -46.42 -18.06 18.31
CA PRO A 86 -47.49 -18.26 17.35
C PRO A 86 -48.18 -16.93 17.01
N THR A 87 -47.58 -16.15 16.12
CA THR A 87 -48.14 -14.90 15.58
C THR A 87 -48.67 -15.09 14.16
N PRO A 88 -49.70 -14.34 13.73
CA PRO A 88 -50.24 -14.43 12.38
C PRO A 88 -49.18 -14.12 11.30
N TYR A 89 -49.27 -14.78 10.15
CA TYR A 89 -48.24 -14.80 9.10
C TYR A 89 -47.76 -13.42 8.62
N ALA A 90 -48.65 -12.40 8.61
CA ALA A 90 -48.30 -11.03 8.24
C ALA A 90 -47.32 -10.37 9.23
N LEU A 91 -47.52 -10.57 10.53
CA LEU A 91 -46.61 -10.10 11.57
C LEU A 91 -45.26 -10.83 11.53
N ARG A 92 -45.26 -12.10 11.12
CA ARG A 92 -44.04 -12.89 10.91
C ARG A 92 -43.21 -12.35 9.75
N ALA A 93 -43.85 -11.99 8.63
CA ALA A 93 -43.18 -11.37 7.48
C ALA A 93 -42.59 -10.00 7.84
N ILE A 94 -43.34 -9.16 8.58
CA ILE A 94 -42.86 -7.85 9.04
C ILE A 94 -41.71 -8.01 10.05
N ALA A 95 -41.79 -8.96 10.98
CA ALA A 95 -40.72 -9.24 11.93
C ALA A 95 -39.46 -9.75 11.23
N VAL A 96 -39.58 -10.63 10.24
CA VAL A 96 -38.44 -11.09 9.42
C VAL A 96 -37.85 -9.92 8.63
N ALA A 97 -38.67 -9.07 8.00
CA ALA A 97 -38.20 -7.90 7.29
C ALA A 97 -37.46 -6.91 8.23
N LEU A 98 -38.00 -6.66 9.43
CA LEU A 98 -37.36 -5.81 10.43
C LEU A 98 -36.07 -6.41 10.99
N VAL A 99 -36.01 -7.73 11.16
CA VAL A 99 -34.79 -8.45 11.55
C VAL A 99 -33.75 -8.32 10.44
N VAL A 100 -34.12 -8.53 9.17
CA VAL A 100 -33.22 -8.36 8.01
C VAL A 100 -32.73 -6.92 7.90
N VAL A 101 -33.61 -5.93 8.05
CA VAL A 101 -33.27 -4.50 8.03
C VAL A 101 -32.43 -4.10 9.24
N SER A 102 -32.64 -4.68 10.41
CA SER A 102 -31.84 -4.40 11.62
C SER A 102 -30.48 -5.09 11.59
N LEU A 103 -30.40 -6.30 11.03
CA LEU A 103 -29.14 -7.00 10.76
C LEU A 103 -28.33 -6.24 9.69
N ALA A 104 -28.97 -5.80 8.60
CA ALA A 104 -28.32 -5.03 7.55
C ALA A 104 -27.95 -3.62 8.02
N GLY A 105 -28.88 -2.86 8.60
CA GLY A 105 -28.64 -1.48 9.04
C GLY A 105 -27.59 -1.35 10.15
N GLY A 106 -27.54 -2.32 11.08
CA GLY A 106 -26.56 -2.31 12.16
C GLY A 106 -25.14 -2.72 11.74
N THR A 107 -24.99 -3.54 10.69
CA THR A 107 -23.68 -3.93 10.15
C THR A 107 -23.13 -2.85 9.21
N LEU A 108 -23.99 -2.23 8.39
CA LEU A 108 -23.63 -1.20 7.42
C LEU A 108 -23.03 0.06 8.08
N VAL A 109 -23.62 0.53 9.19
CA VAL A 109 -23.14 1.72 9.90
C VAL A 109 -21.81 1.47 10.61
N ALA A 110 -21.59 0.26 11.12
CA ALA A 110 -20.35 -0.09 11.82
C ALA A 110 -19.18 -0.42 10.85
N SER A 111 -19.47 -0.90 9.64
CA SER A 111 -18.45 -1.19 8.63
C SER A 111 -17.95 0.05 7.89
N ALA A 112 -18.67 1.18 7.94
CA ALA A 112 -18.30 2.39 7.18
C ALA A 112 -16.90 2.93 7.54
N ASP A 113 -16.54 2.90 8.82
CA ASP A 113 -15.23 3.36 9.33
C ASP A 113 -14.17 2.25 9.38
N ALA A 114 -14.45 1.05 8.86
CA ALA A 114 -13.51 -0.07 8.92
C ALA A 114 -12.27 0.17 8.03
N LEU A 115 -11.09 -0.08 8.57
CA LEU A 115 -9.80 -0.09 7.87
C LEU A 115 -9.47 -1.49 7.34
N PRO A 116 -8.52 -1.63 6.38
CA PRO A 116 -8.19 -2.93 5.76
C PRO A 116 -7.90 -4.09 6.74
N ASP A 117 -7.37 -3.78 7.92
CA ASP A 117 -7.02 -4.77 8.96
C ASP A 117 -8.19 -5.16 9.89
N ASP A 118 -9.35 -4.51 9.76
CA ASP A 118 -10.54 -4.69 10.59
C ASP A 118 -11.46 -5.82 10.10
N ALA A 119 -12.13 -6.51 11.03
CA ALA A 119 -12.99 -7.65 10.73
C ALA A 119 -14.19 -7.31 9.83
N LEU A 120 -14.66 -6.06 9.84
CA LEU A 120 -15.81 -5.60 9.03
C LEU A 120 -15.40 -5.02 7.67
N TYR A 121 -14.11 -4.94 7.35
CA TYR A 121 -13.66 -4.39 6.08
C TYR A 121 -14.16 -5.17 4.86
N PRO A 122 -14.19 -6.54 4.85
CA PRO A 122 -14.79 -7.27 3.74
C PRO A 122 -16.27 -6.94 3.53
N VAL A 123 -16.99 -6.60 4.60
CA VAL A 123 -18.41 -6.17 4.52
C VAL A 123 -18.52 -4.77 3.91
N LYS A 124 -17.59 -3.86 4.23
CA LYS A 124 -17.49 -2.54 3.58
C LYS A 124 -17.32 -2.68 2.08
N ILE A 125 -16.31 -3.45 1.65
CA ILE A 125 -16.05 -3.69 0.22
C ILE A 125 -17.26 -4.34 -0.46
N ALA A 126 -17.86 -5.37 0.14
CA ALA A 126 -19.05 -6.01 -0.44
C ALA A 126 -20.23 -5.03 -0.60
N THR A 127 -20.43 -4.14 0.38
CA THR A 127 -21.48 -3.11 0.33
C THR A 127 -21.21 -2.10 -0.79
N GLU A 128 -19.96 -1.66 -0.95
CA GLU A 128 -19.54 -0.76 -2.02
C GLU A 128 -19.76 -1.39 -3.41
N GLN A 129 -19.43 -2.67 -3.58
CA GLN A 129 -19.67 -3.42 -4.82
C GLN A 129 -21.16 -3.58 -5.13
N VAL A 130 -22.01 -3.81 -4.12
CA VAL A 130 -23.47 -3.85 -4.31
C VAL A 130 -23.99 -2.48 -4.74
N ARG A 131 -23.51 -1.38 -4.14
CA ARG A 131 -23.88 -0.02 -4.56
C ARG A 131 -23.50 0.24 -6.02
N LEU A 132 -22.30 -0.20 -6.43
CA LEU A 132 -21.84 -0.06 -7.80
C LEU A 132 -22.66 -0.91 -8.78
N ALA A 133 -23.04 -2.12 -8.40
CA ALA A 133 -23.88 -3.00 -9.21
C ALA A 133 -25.32 -2.46 -9.38
N LEU A 134 -25.84 -1.77 -8.36
CA LEU A 134 -27.16 -1.12 -8.39
C LEU A 134 -27.15 0.22 -9.14
N ALA A 135 -25.99 0.84 -9.35
CA ALA A 135 -25.84 2.05 -10.16
C ALA A 135 -26.00 1.72 -11.65
N THR A 136 -27.17 2.04 -12.20
CA THR A 136 -27.54 1.69 -13.58
C THR A 136 -27.20 2.77 -14.60
N THR A 137 -27.05 4.02 -14.17
CA THR A 137 -26.67 5.14 -15.03
C THR A 137 -25.20 5.50 -14.86
N SER A 138 -24.57 6.08 -15.89
CA SER A 138 -23.19 6.56 -15.80
C SER A 138 -23.01 7.66 -14.74
N GLN A 139 -24.04 8.49 -14.53
CA GLN A 139 -24.06 9.52 -13.49
C GLN A 139 -24.05 8.89 -12.09
N ASP A 140 -24.94 7.91 -11.84
CA ASP A 140 -24.98 7.21 -10.55
C ASP A 140 -23.69 6.43 -10.29
N ARG A 141 -23.13 5.79 -11.32
CA ARG A 141 -21.85 5.08 -11.22
C ARG A 141 -20.73 6.04 -10.85
N ALA A 142 -20.64 7.18 -11.51
CA ALA A 142 -19.63 8.19 -11.19
C ALA A 142 -19.75 8.70 -9.75
N VAL A 143 -20.97 8.90 -9.26
CA VAL A 143 -21.21 9.31 -7.85
C VAL A 143 -20.78 8.21 -6.88
N VAL A 144 -21.08 6.94 -7.17
CA VAL A 144 -20.65 5.82 -6.32
C VAL A 144 -19.13 5.65 -6.34
N GLU A 145 -18.50 5.68 -7.52
CA GLU A 145 -17.05 5.62 -7.70
C GLU A 145 -16.35 6.76 -6.94
N LEU A 146 -16.83 8.00 -7.05
CA LEU A 146 -16.31 9.14 -6.29
C LEU A 146 -16.46 8.92 -4.78
N SER A 147 -17.60 8.43 -4.31
CA SER A 147 -17.82 8.11 -2.89
C SER A 147 -16.86 7.02 -2.38
N ILE A 148 -16.54 6.02 -3.21
CA ILE A 148 -15.54 5.01 -2.85
C ILE A 148 -14.15 5.65 -2.81
N ALA A 149 -13.79 6.46 -3.81
CA ALA A 149 -12.53 7.20 -3.84
C ALA A 149 -12.35 8.03 -2.55
N GLU A 150 -13.36 8.81 -2.16
CA GLU A 150 -13.37 9.58 -0.90
C GLU A 150 -13.04 8.72 0.32
N HIS A 151 -13.70 7.56 0.44
CA HIS A 151 -13.40 6.61 1.52
C HIS A 151 -11.96 6.10 1.44
N ARG A 152 -11.47 5.71 0.26
CA ARG A 152 -10.10 5.21 0.07
C ARG A 152 -9.06 6.26 0.48
N LEU A 153 -9.26 7.54 0.16
CA LEU A 153 -8.34 8.62 0.55
C LEU A 153 -8.37 8.90 2.06
N ALA A 154 -9.55 8.83 2.68
CA ALA A 154 -9.68 8.95 4.13
C ALA A 154 -8.93 7.81 4.83
N GLU A 155 -9.11 6.56 4.36
CA GLU A 155 -8.37 5.41 4.87
C GLU A 155 -6.86 5.56 4.68
N ALA A 156 -6.42 5.99 3.50
CA ALA A 156 -5.01 6.25 3.22
C ALA A 156 -4.40 7.26 4.19
N THR A 157 -5.15 8.32 4.52
CA THR A 157 -4.69 9.35 5.47
C THR A 157 -4.52 8.77 6.87
N VAL A 158 -5.49 7.97 7.35
CA VAL A 158 -5.40 7.32 8.66
C VAL A 158 -4.24 6.32 8.72
N LEU A 159 -4.10 5.48 7.68
CA LEU A 159 -3.02 4.51 7.58
C LEU A 159 -1.64 5.19 7.55
N ALA A 160 -1.54 6.32 6.83
CA ALA A 160 -0.35 7.13 6.76
C ALA A 160 0.02 7.77 8.11
N GLU A 161 -0.96 8.30 8.85
CA GLU A 161 -0.78 8.85 10.20
C GLU A 161 -0.31 7.80 11.21
N ASP A 162 -0.75 6.56 11.03
CA ASP A 162 -0.31 5.42 11.85
C ASP A 162 1.03 4.81 11.39
N GLY A 163 1.64 5.32 10.33
CA GLY A 163 2.92 4.84 9.79
C GLY A 163 2.81 3.51 9.03
N ASP A 164 1.62 3.15 8.57
CA ASP A 164 1.39 1.96 7.77
C ASP A 164 1.56 2.26 6.27
N ASP A 165 2.81 2.50 5.88
CA ASP A 165 3.17 2.95 4.53
C ASP A 165 2.59 2.07 3.41
N ASP A 166 2.61 0.74 3.59
CA ASP A 166 2.19 -0.20 2.55
C ASP A 166 0.67 -0.15 2.30
N ASP A 167 -0.12 -0.15 3.37
CA ASP A 167 -1.58 -0.05 3.25
C ASP A 167 -2.00 1.37 2.82
N ALA A 168 -1.26 2.40 3.21
CA ALA A 168 -1.46 3.77 2.72
C ALA A 168 -1.22 3.88 1.20
N VAL A 169 -0.19 3.21 0.67
CA VAL A 169 0.04 3.08 -0.78
C VAL A 169 -1.16 2.41 -1.46
N ILE A 170 -1.61 1.26 -0.95
CA ILE A 170 -2.72 0.51 -1.54
C ILE A 170 -4.00 1.34 -1.55
N ALA A 171 -4.34 1.97 -0.42
CA ALA A 171 -5.54 2.81 -0.30
C ALA A 171 -5.46 4.04 -1.22
N THR A 172 -4.30 4.70 -1.32
CA THR A 172 -4.13 5.84 -2.24
C THR A 172 -4.23 5.42 -3.70
N SER A 173 -3.70 4.24 -4.03
CA SER A 173 -3.78 3.68 -5.39
C SER A 173 -5.25 3.40 -5.78
N ALA A 174 -6.02 2.80 -4.86
CA ALA A 174 -7.46 2.59 -5.06
C ALA A 174 -8.23 3.91 -5.19
N TYR A 175 -7.85 4.96 -4.43
CA TYR A 175 -8.42 6.30 -4.62
C TYR A 175 -8.23 6.80 -6.05
N THR A 176 -7.02 6.72 -6.58
CA THR A 176 -6.73 7.19 -7.95
C THR A 176 -7.46 6.39 -9.02
N GLU A 177 -7.62 5.08 -8.82
CA GLU A 177 -8.37 4.20 -9.72
C GLU A 177 -9.86 4.59 -9.77
N HIS A 178 -10.50 4.66 -8.61
CA HIS A 178 -11.93 5.00 -8.51
C HIS A 178 -12.20 6.44 -8.99
N LEU A 179 -11.29 7.39 -8.76
CA LEU A 179 -11.40 8.74 -9.30
C LEU A 179 -11.32 8.75 -10.83
N ALA A 180 -10.40 7.98 -11.43
CA ALA A 180 -10.29 7.86 -12.88
C ALA A 180 -11.53 7.21 -13.49
N ASN A 181 -12.08 6.18 -12.84
CA ASN A 181 -13.32 5.52 -13.26
C ASN A 181 -14.53 6.45 -13.18
N ALA A 182 -14.67 7.23 -12.10
CA ALA A 182 -15.74 8.21 -11.95
C ALA A 182 -15.73 9.23 -13.11
N ALA A 183 -14.56 9.76 -13.42
CA ALA A 183 -14.37 10.70 -14.52
C ALA A 183 -14.65 10.05 -15.90
N ALA A 184 -14.22 8.80 -16.10
CA ALA A 184 -14.45 8.07 -17.34
C ALA A 184 -15.93 7.75 -17.60
N GLU A 185 -16.74 7.54 -16.57
CA GLU A 185 -18.19 7.36 -16.71
C GLU A 185 -18.88 8.64 -17.19
N LEU A 186 -18.41 9.83 -16.79
CA LEU A 186 -19.02 11.11 -17.16
C LEU A 186 -18.60 11.62 -18.55
N ALA A 187 -17.41 11.26 -19.01
CA ALA A 187 -16.79 11.83 -20.23
C ALA A 187 -17.60 11.60 -21.52
N GLY A 188 -18.40 10.53 -21.60
CA GLY A 188 -19.21 10.23 -22.77
C GLY A 188 -20.47 11.10 -22.93
N SER A 189 -20.90 11.76 -21.86
CA SER A 189 -22.20 12.44 -21.79
C SER A 189 -22.11 13.92 -21.40
N GLU A 190 -20.97 14.40 -20.91
CA GLU A 190 -20.78 15.79 -20.45
C GLU A 190 -21.06 16.85 -21.53
N ALA A 191 -20.77 16.55 -22.80
CA ALA A 191 -20.99 17.49 -23.91
C ALA A 191 -22.46 17.60 -24.35
N VAL A 192 -23.31 16.66 -23.93
CA VAL A 192 -24.69 16.53 -24.42
C VAL A 192 -25.70 16.79 -23.31
N ASP A 193 -25.38 16.43 -22.07
CA ASP A 193 -26.27 16.58 -20.91
C ASP A 193 -25.71 17.61 -19.91
N PRO A 194 -26.39 18.77 -19.73
CA PRO A 194 -26.01 19.78 -18.76
C PRO A 194 -25.86 19.25 -17.33
N ARG A 195 -26.68 18.26 -16.93
CA ARG A 195 -26.58 17.65 -15.59
C ARG A 195 -25.27 16.90 -15.41
N THR A 196 -24.76 16.30 -16.48
CA THR A 196 -23.46 15.63 -16.47
C THR A 196 -22.34 16.66 -16.39
N ALA A 197 -22.43 17.79 -17.09
CA ALA A 197 -21.47 18.87 -16.96
C ALA A 197 -21.41 19.45 -15.52
N ASP A 198 -22.57 19.62 -14.88
CA ASP A 198 -22.65 20.06 -13.48
C ASP A 198 -21.99 19.05 -12.53
N LEU A 199 -22.19 17.74 -12.77
CA LEU A 199 -21.52 16.68 -11.99
C LEU A 199 -20.01 16.67 -12.19
N VAL A 200 -19.51 16.94 -13.40
CA VAL A 200 -18.07 17.06 -13.67
C VAL A 200 -17.48 18.26 -12.93
N SER A 201 -18.19 19.39 -12.86
CA SER A 201 -17.77 20.53 -12.03
C SER A 201 -17.71 20.17 -10.55
N GLN A 202 -18.73 19.48 -10.02
CA GLN A 202 -18.74 19.03 -8.63
C GLN A 202 -17.60 18.04 -8.34
N LEU A 203 -17.31 17.14 -9.27
CA LEU A 203 -16.18 16.21 -9.19
C LEU A 203 -14.85 16.95 -9.11
N GLN A 204 -14.68 18.00 -9.94
CA GLN A 204 -13.49 18.84 -9.93
C GLN A 204 -13.33 19.57 -8.58
N ASP A 205 -14.41 20.12 -8.02
CA ASP A 205 -14.40 20.80 -6.73
C ASP A 205 -14.02 19.85 -5.59
N ARG A 206 -14.65 18.67 -5.55
CA ARG A 206 -14.31 17.61 -4.58
C ARG A 206 -12.85 17.17 -4.68
N MET A 207 -12.37 16.96 -5.91
CA MET A 207 -10.97 16.61 -6.13
C MET A 207 -10.03 17.71 -5.62
N ASN A 208 -10.36 18.98 -5.83
CA ASN A 208 -9.57 20.10 -5.29
C ASN A 208 -9.58 20.13 -3.75
N GLU A 209 -10.72 19.86 -3.11
CA GLU A 209 -10.82 19.69 -1.65
C GLU A 209 -9.90 18.55 -1.16
N HIS A 210 -9.93 17.41 -1.85
CA HIS A 210 -9.10 16.25 -1.54
C HIS A 210 -7.61 16.54 -1.67
N ARG A 211 -7.19 17.25 -2.73
CA ARG A 211 -5.77 17.66 -2.88
C ARG A 211 -5.33 18.57 -1.74
N ALA A 212 -6.17 19.53 -1.36
CA ALA A 212 -5.86 20.43 -0.26
C ALA A 212 -5.76 19.68 1.09
N ALA A 213 -6.62 18.70 1.33
CA ALA A 213 -6.54 17.82 2.51
C ALA A 213 -5.28 16.94 2.48
N ALA A 214 -4.96 16.33 1.34
CA ALA A 214 -3.77 15.52 1.14
C ALA A 214 -2.48 16.33 1.34
N ALA A 215 -2.43 17.58 0.85
CA ALA A 215 -1.29 18.48 1.06
C ALA A 215 -1.04 18.78 2.55
N LYS A 216 -2.11 19.02 3.31
CA LYS A 216 -2.04 19.23 4.76
C LYS A 216 -1.56 17.97 5.48
N ALA A 217 -2.05 16.80 5.08
CA ALA A 217 -1.61 15.52 5.65
C ALA A 217 -0.14 15.24 5.31
N ALA A 218 0.26 15.36 4.05
CA ALA A 218 1.63 15.16 3.59
C ALA A 218 2.63 16.06 4.35
N SER A 219 2.29 17.33 4.57
CA SER A 219 3.13 18.26 5.33
C SER A 219 3.30 17.84 6.79
N ARG A 220 2.24 17.36 7.45
CA ARG A 220 2.31 16.85 8.84
C ARG A 220 3.15 15.59 8.95
N LEU A 221 3.06 14.70 7.96
CA LEU A 221 3.74 13.40 7.94
C LEU A 221 5.21 13.50 7.51
N GLY A 222 5.55 14.43 6.63
CA GLY A 222 6.93 14.66 6.18
C GLY A 222 7.88 15.11 7.29
N ALA A 223 7.35 15.63 8.41
CA ALA A 223 8.14 16.05 9.57
C ALA A 223 8.78 14.87 10.34
N LYS A 224 8.27 13.64 10.19
CA LYS A 224 8.77 12.46 10.90
C LYS A 224 9.38 11.47 9.91
N PRO A 225 10.61 10.96 10.15
CA PRO A 225 11.24 9.96 9.26
C PRO A 225 10.41 8.68 9.09
N SER A 226 9.67 8.27 10.13
CA SER A 226 8.86 7.04 10.13
C SER A 226 7.60 7.13 9.26
N THR A 227 7.16 8.33 8.88
CA THR A 227 5.96 8.55 8.05
C THR A 227 6.29 9.25 6.73
N ALA A 228 7.58 9.38 6.41
CA ALA A 228 8.03 10.14 5.25
C ALA A 228 7.58 9.52 3.91
N ASN A 229 7.53 8.19 3.81
CA ASN A 229 7.05 7.52 2.59
C ASN A 229 5.54 7.71 2.42
N ALA A 230 4.74 7.44 3.45
CA ALA A 230 3.30 7.69 3.40
C ALA A 230 2.98 9.18 3.14
N GLY A 231 3.79 10.10 3.70
CA GLY A 231 3.71 11.52 3.39
C GLY A 231 3.99 11.82 1.91
N ALA A 232 4.96 11.14 1.29
CA ALA A 232 5.26 11.28 -0.13
C ALA A 232 4.14 10.72 -1.04
N VAL A 233 3.46 9.66 -0.61
CA VAL A 233 2.28 9.12 -1.30
C VAL A 233 1.13 10.14 -1.30
N LEU A 234 0.82 10.74 -0.15
CA LEU A 234 -0.20 11.81 -0.08
C LEU A 234 0.25 13.10 -0.79
N ALA A 235 1.56 13.36 -0.86
CA ALA A 235 2.10 14.47 -1.65
C ALA A 235 1.91 14.25 -3.17
N ALA A 236 1.91 13.00 -3.63
CA ALA A 236 1.57 12.68 -5.03
C ALA A 236 0.12 13.09 -5.33
N VAL A 237 -0.83 12.81 -4.42
CA VAL A 237 -2.24 13.26 -4.55
C VAL A 237 -2.36 14.79 -4.49
N ALA A 238 -1.55 15.45 -3.67
CA ALA A 238 -1.55 16.90 -3.56
C ALA A 238 -1.00 17.61 -4.82
N SER A 239 -0.18 16.92 -5.60
CA SER A 239 0.44 17.47 -6.80
C SER A 239 -0.60 17.53 -7.93
N SER A 240 -0.68 18.67 -8.61
CA SER A 240 -1.47 18.79 -9.84
C SER A 240 -0.53 18.91 -11.01
N GLU A 241 -0.67 18.01 -11.98
CA GLU A 241 -0.08 18.21 -13.29
C GLU A 241 -1.11 18.87 -14.21
N PRO A 242 -0.73 19.88 -15.00
CA PRO A 242 -1.64 20.47 -15.96
C PRO A 242 -2.07 19.40 -16.96
N ALA A 243 -3.38 19.16 -17.05
CA ALA A 243 -3.92 18.23 -18.01
C ALA A 243 -3.56 18.66 -19.45
N PRO A 244 -3.28 17.70 -20.35
CA PRO A 244 -2.92 18.02 -21.72
C PRO A 244 -4.07 18.74 -22.43
N SER A 245 -3.71 19.78 -23.20
CA SER A 245 -4.65 20.65 -23.90
C SER A 245 -5.55 19.86 -24.86
N GLY A 246 -6.84 20.26 -24.93
CA GLY A 246 -7.80 19.66 -25.87
C GLY A 246 -8.50 18.40 -25.37
N LEU A 247 -8.36 18.06 -24.08
CA LEU A 247 -9.25 17.12 -23.41
C LEU A 247 -10.53 17.83 -22.95
N SER A 248 -11.62 17.07 -22.86
CA SER A 248 -12.82 17.51 -22.16
C SER A 248 -12.57 17.53 -20.64
N PRO A 249 -13.36 18.28 -19.85
CA PRO A 249 -13.14 18.39 -18.41
C PRO A 249 -13.08 17.04 -17.69
N ALA A 250 -14.00 16.11 -17.98
CA ALA A 250 -13.94 14.78 -17.38
C ALA A 250 -12.71 13.98 -17.82
N ALA A 251 -12.30 14.08 -19.10
CA ALA A 251 -11.09 13.41 -19.57
C ALA A 251 -9.81 14.00 -18.96
N ALA A 252 -9.80 15.31 -18.65
CA ALA A 252 -8.70 15.96 -17.93
C ALA A 252 -8.59 15.44 -16.49
N ILE A 253 -9.71 15.27 -15.78
CA ILE A 253 -9.74 14.68 -14.43
C ILE A 253 -9.21 13.24 -14.46
N ALA A 254 -9.65 12.43 -15.42
CA ALA A 254 -9.18 11.05 -15.54
C ALA A 254 -7.67 10.97 -15.83
N ALA A 255 -7.14 11.88 -16.67
CA ALA A 255 -5.72 11.95 -16.96
C ALA A 255 -4.89 12.38 -15.74
N ASP A 256 -5.35 13.36 -14.97
CA ASP A 256 -4.69 13.77 -13.72
C ASP A 256 -4.70 12.64 -12.68
N ALA A 257 -5.80 11.90 -12.55
CA ALA A 257 -5.87 10.72 -11.68
C ALA A 257 -4.88 9.63 -12.11
N ALA A 258 -4.70 9.39 -13.42
CA ALA A 258 -3.71 8.46 -13.94
C ALA A 258 -2.26 8.90 -13.67
N ASN A 259 -1.95 10.18 -13.82
CA ASN A 259 -0.62 10.72 -13.49
C ASN A 259 -0.35 10.63 -11.98
N THR A 260 -1.36 10.88 -11.16
CA THR A 260 -1.28 10.71 -9.70
C THR A 260 -1.00 9.25 -9.35
N ALA A 261 -1.69 8.29 -9.98
CA ALA A 261 -1.48 6.87 -9.77
C ALA A 261 -0.04 6.44 -10.13
N GLU A 262 0.52 6.96 -11.23
CA GLU A 262 1.92 6.75 -11.60
C GLU A 262 2.88 7.32 -10.54
N GLY A 263 2.57 8.51 -10.00
CA GLY A 263 3.31 9.10 -8.89
C GLY A 263 3.33 8.19 -7.67
N VAL A 264 2.18 7.66 -7.27
CA VAL A 264 2.05 6.70 -6.15
C VAL A 264 2.84 5.42 -6.41
N ALA A 265 2.73 4.86 -7.62
CA ALA A 265 3.50 3.67 -8.03
C ALA A 265 5.01 3.92 -7.96
N SER A 266 5.49 5.08 -8.43
CA SER A 266 6.92 5.44 -8.37
C SER A 266 7.45 5.53 -6.93
N VAL A 267 6.64 6.06 -5.99
CA VAL A 267 6.98 6.12 -4.57
C VAL A 267 7.06 4.70 -3.97
N ALA A 268 6.11 3.83 -4.31
CA ALA A 268 6.09 2.44 -3.87
C ALA A 268 7.29 1.63 -4.42
N GLU A 269 7.61 1.81 -5.70
CA GLU A 269 8.77 1.19 -6.34
C GLU A 269 10.09 1.63 -5.73
N LYS A 270 10.24 2.93 -5.45
CA LYS A 270 11.44 3.47 -4.80
C LYS A 270 11.69 2.84 -3.43
N LYS A 271 10.62 2.45 -2.72
CA LYS A 271 10.73 1.76 -1.42
C LYS A 271 11.31 0.35 -1.55
N ILE A 272 10.99 -0.37 -2.62
CA ILE A 272 11.48 -1.75 -2.87
C ILE A 272 12.75 -1.81 -3.72
N ALA A 273 13.13 -0.71 -4.38
CA ALA A 273 14.34 -0.65 -5.18
C ALA A 273 15.57 -0.92 -4.29
N PRO A 274 16.50 -1.79 -4.72
CA PRO A 274 17.72 -2.04 -3.96
C PRO A 274 18.46 -0.70 -3.81
N ARG A 275 18.76 -0.29 -2.56
CA ARG A 275 19.68 0.82 -2.32
C ARG A 275 20.97 0.46 -3.05
N ARG A 276 21.22 1.06 -4.21
CA ARG A 276 22.56 1.07 -4.79
C ARG A 276 23.41 1.80 -3.76
N THR A 277 24.19 1.05 -2.99
CA THR A 277 25.32 1.61 -2.28
C THR A 277 26.15 2.31 -3.34
N GLU A 278 26.10 3.63 -3.33
CA GLU A 278 26.98 4.46 -4.11
C GLU A 278 28.41 4.06 -3.71
N SER A 279 29.07 3.27 -4.54
CA SER A 279 30.50 2.97 -4.37
C SER A 279 31.22 4.31 -4.23
N PRO A 280 32.11 4.49 -3.24
CA PRO A 280 32.87 5.71 -3.13
C PRO A 280 33.57 5.96 -4.46
N ARG A 281 33.24 7.08 -5.11
CA ARG A 281 33.91 7.57 -6.30
C ARG A 281 35.42 7.50 -6.03
N PRO A 282 36.24 6.81 -6.85
CA PRO A 282 37.67 6.80 -6.63
C PRO A 282 38.15 8.25 -6.70
N ALA A 283 38.85 8.67 -5.65
CA ALA A 283 39.42 10.00 -5.54
C ALA A 283 40.21 10.34 -6.81
N SER A 284 39.97 11.55 -7.30
CA SER A 284 40.56 12.14 -8.49
C SER A 284 42.04 11.77 -8.64
N ALA A 285 42.38 11.27 -9.84
CA ALA A 285 43.74 11.13 -10.31
C ALA A 285 44.48 12.47 -10.14
N ARG A 286 45.52 12.46 -9.32
CA ARG A 286 46.49 13.55 -9.19
C ARG A 286 47.43 13.48 -10.40
N PRO A 287 47.61 14.56 -11.19
CA PRO A 287 48.50 14.51 -12.34
C PRO A 287 49.96 14.42 -11.87
N ALA A 288 50.73 13.62 -12.61
CA ALA A 288 52.13 13.34 -12.40
C ALA A 288 52.97 14.63 -12.40
N GLY A 289 53.68 14.85 -11.29
CA GLY A 289 54.77 15.81 -11.18
C GLY A 289 56.09 15.04 -11.24
N SER A 290 56.81 15.24 -12.33
CA SER A 290 58.15 14.74 -12.66
C SER A 290 59.24 15.30 -11.74
N VAL A 291 60.06 14.45 -11.12
CA VAL A 291 61.44 14.77 -10.68
C VAL A 291 62.29 13.49 -10.67
N PRO A 292 63.58 13.51 -11.09
CA PRO A 292 64.31 12.34 -11.56
C PRO A 292 65.17 11.64 -10.48
N SER A 293 65.63 10.43 -10.81
CA SER A 293 66.59 9.60 -10.07
C SER A 293 67.84 10.35 -9.58
N PRO A 294 68.53 9.80 -8.56
CA PRO A 294 69.82 9.20 -8.90
C PRO A 294 70.07 7.82 -8.29
N ALA A 295 71.08 7.17 -8.87
CA ALA A 295 71.47 5.77 -8.77
C ALA A 295 72.27 5.39 -7.50
N VAL A 296 72.23 4.10 -7.12
CA VAL A 296 73.37 3.35 -6.55
C VAL A 296 73.30 1.86 -6.97
N THR A 297 74.20 1.50 -7.88
CA THR A 297 75.15 0.36 -8.00
C THR A 297 74.81 -1.07 -7.50
N PRO A 298 75.22 -2.15 -8.23
CA PRO A 298 74.80 -3.54 -8.01
C PRO A 298 75.79 -4.35 -7.15
N GLY A 299 75.28 -5.40 -6.50
CA GLY A 299 76.05 -6.42 -5.76
C GLY A 299 75.54 -7.83 -6.06
N ARG A 300 76.46 -8.77 -6.21
CA ARG A 300 76.40 -10.01 -7.00
C ARG A 300 76.43 -11.27 -6.11
N ALA A 301 75.85 -12.37 -6.64
CA ALA A 301 76.08 -13.80 -6.30
C ALA A 301 75.55 -14.28 -4.91
N ASP A 302 75.04 -15.50 -4.70
CA ASP A 302 75.17 -16.79 -5.40
C ASP A 302 73.98 -17.74 -5.13
N ALA A 303 73.67 -18.56 -6.15
CA ALA A 303 73.43 -20.01 -6.14
C ALA A 303 72.33 -20.72 -5.29
N THR A 304 71.50 -21.46 -6.05
CA THR A 304 70.95 -22.83 -5.82
C THR A 304 69.71 -23.04 -4.93
N GLN A 305 68.57 -23.43 -5.54
CA GLN A 305 68.07 -24.82 -5.56
C GLN A 305 66.61 -24.92 -6.08
N SER A 306 66.45 -25.85 -7.03
CA SER A 306 65.35 -26.82 -7.20
C SER A 306 63.89 -26.36 -7.38
N ALA A 307 63.34 -26.78 -8.52
CA ALA A 307 61.93 -26.72 -8.97
C ALA A 307 61.02 -27.75 -8.23
N PRO A 308 59.76 -28.04 -8.64
CA PRO A 308 58.79 -27.32 -9.49
C PRO A 308 57.35 -27.25 -8.88
N ALA A 309 56.46 -26.57 -9.61
CA ALA A 309 55.01 -26.82 -9.73
C ALA A 309 54.10 -26.72 -8.48
N SER A 310 53.40 -25.58 -8.38
CA SER A 310 52.07 -25.53 -7.73
C SER A 310 51.02 -25.11 -8.74
N THR A 311 50.29 -26.12 -9.18
CA THR A 311 48.99 -26.14 -9.84
C THR A 311 48.10 -24.99 -9.42
N GLY A 312 47.61 -24.23 -10.40
CA GLY A 312 46.45 -23.35 -10.21
C GLY A 312 45.26 -24.21 -9.80
N SER A 313 44.76 -23.99 -8.59
CA SER A 313 43.44 -24.48 -8.19
C SER A 313 42.60 -23.28 -7.80
N GLN A 314 41.56 -23.11 -8.60
CA GLN A 314 40.58 -22.05 -8.57
C GLN A 314 40.01 -21.94 -7.16
N ALA A 315 40.26 -20.80 -6.50
CA ALA A 315 39.43 -20.37 -5.40
C ALA A 315 38.03 -20.18 -5.97
N THR A 316 37.15 -21.15 -5.73
CA THR A 316 35.71 -21.01 -5.87
C THR A 316 35.31 -19.81 -5.02
N GLN A 317 35.23 -18.63 -5.65
CA GLN A 317 34.52 -17.51 -5.09
C GLN A 317 33.07 -17.97 -4.97
N VAL A 318 32.72 -18.45 -3.78
CA VAL A 318 31.35 -18.55 -3.33
C VAL A 318 30.81 -17.13 -3.43
N SER A 319 30.18 -16.85 -4.56
CA SER A 319 29.43 -15.64 -4.82
C SER A 319 28.32 -15.62 -3.77
N SER A 320 28.63 -14.98 -2.64
CA SER A 320 27.68 -14.62 -1.62
C SER A 320 26.85 -13.49 -2.21
N ARG A 321 25.92 -13.85 -3.10
CA ARG A 321 24.83 -12.98 -3.51
C ARG A 321 24.10 -12.62 -2.20
N PRO A 322 24.11 -11.36 -1.76
CA PRO A 322 23.27 -10.99 -0.63
C PRO A 322 21.83 -11.24 -1.08
N SER A 323 21.18 -12.21 -0.47
CA SER A 323 19.73 -12.40 -0.57
C SER A 323 19.10 -11.16 0.06
N GLN A 324 18.97 -10.09 -0.72
CA GLN A 324 18.16 -8.94 -0.34
C GLN A 324 16.71 -9.43 -0.37
N THR A 325 16.22 -9.85 0.79
CA THR A 325 14.81 -10.20 0.97
C THR A 325 14.02 -8.90 0.94
N VAL A 326 13.45 -8.57 -0.21
CA VAL A 326 12.44 -7.50 -0.32
C VAL A 326 11.28 -7.87 0.59
N ASP A 327 10.78 -6.90 1.37
CA ASP A 327 9.61 -7.11 2.21
C ASP A 327 8.41 -7.52 1.32
N PRO A 328 7.81 -8.71 1.52
CA PRO A 328 6.71 -9.18 0.68
C PRO A 328 5.48 -8.25 0.72
N ARG A 329 5.29 -7.45 1.78
CA ARG A 329 4.20 -6.47 1.85
C ARG A 329 4.49 -5.27 0.98
N ALA A 330 5.70 -4.72 1.05
CA ALA A 330 6.11 -3.61 0.20
C ALA A 330 6.07 -3.99 -1.29
N ALA A 331 6.42 -5.24 -1.63
CA ALA A 331 6.28 -5.77 -2.99
C ALA A 331 4.81 -5.80 -3.44
N ARG A 332 3.89 -6.30 -2.61
CA ARG A 332 2.45 -6.30 -2.90
C ARG A 332 1.88 -4.90 -3.06
N ALA A 333 2.31 -3.95 -2.22
CA ALA A 333 1.89 -2.56 -2.32
C ALA A 333 2.35 -1.92 -3.64
N ALA A 334 3.59 -2.19 -4.06
CA ALA A 334 4.09 -1.73 -5.35
C ALA A 334 3.35 -2.37 -6.54
N ASP A 335 3.07 -3.67 -6.48
CA ASP A 335 2.31 -4.37 -7.54
C ASP A 335 0.86 -3.86 -7.62
N ALA A 336 0.22 -3.61 -6.46
CA ALA A 336 -1.11 -3.00 -6.40
C ALA A 336 -1.11 -1.59 -6.98
N ALA A 337 -0.11 -0.76 -6.66
CA ALA A 337 0.02 0.58 -7.18
C ALA A 337 0.23 0.60 -8.71
N ARG A 338 1.05 -0.31 -9.23
CA ARG A 338 1.22 -0.49 -10.68
C ARG A 338 -0.08 -0.86 -11.38
N LYS A 339 -0.80 -1.85 -10.83
CA LYS A 339 -2.08 -2.30 -11.37
C LYS A 339 -3.09 -1.15 -11.41
N ALA A 340 -3.21 -0.40 -10.32
CA ALA A 340 -4.10 0.75 -10.23
C ALA A 340 -3.69 1.86 -11.23
N ALA A 341 -2.39 2.08 -11.45
CA ALA A 341 -1.91 3.02 -12.45
C ALA A 341 -2.29 2.59 -13.89
N ASP A 342 -2.19 1.30 -14.19
CA ASP A 342 -2.61 0.76 -15.49
C ASP A 342 -4.14 0.86 -15.68
N GLU A 343 -4.92 0.57 -14.63
CA GLU A 343 -6.38 0.71 -14.63
C GLU A 343 -6.80 2.19 -14.78
N ALA A 344 -6.15 3.10 -14.07
CA ALA A 344 -6.40 4.54 -14.20
C ALA A 344 -6.03 5.07 -15.60
N LYS A 345 -4.94 4.60 -16.20
CA LYS A 345 -4.59 4.93 -17.60
C LYS A 345 -5.63 4.41 -18.58
N ALA A 346 -6.13 3.18 -18.38
CA ALA A 346 -7.18 2.62 -19.22
C ALA A 346 -8.48 3.43 -19.10
N ALA A 347 -8.85 3.85 -17.89
CA ALA A 347 -9.99 4.73 -17.65
C ALA A 347 -9.80 6.11 -18.31
N ALA A 348 -8.61 6.72 -18.20
CA ALA A 348 -8.29 7.97 -18.86
C ALA A 348 -8.38 7.87 -20.39
N GLN A 349 -7.92 6.77 -20.97
CA GLN A 349 -8.05 6.52 -22.40
C GLN A 349 -9.52 6.35 -22.82
N LYS A 350 -10.32 5.60 -22.04
CA LYS A 350 -11.77 5.49 -22.23
C LYS A 350 -12.46 6.86 -22.18
N ALA A 351 -12.08 7.71 -21.22
CA ALA A 351 -12.63 9.06 -21.08
C ALA A 351 -12.33 9.93 -22.32
N LYS A 352 -11.09 9.90 -22.80
CA LYS A 352 -10.65 10.60 -24.00
C LYS A 352 -11.41 10.16 -25.25
N ASP A 353 -11.63 8.86 -25.40
CA ASP A 353 -12.36 8.30 -26.54
C ASP A 353 -13.86 8.62 -26.47
N GLY A 354 -14.44 8.62 -25.27
CA GLY A 354 -15.81 9.05 -25.00
C GLY A 354 -16.06 10.51 -25.39
N GLY A 355 -15.18 11.42 -24.96
CA GLY A 355 -15.27 12.84 -25.30
C GLY A 355 -15.11 13.11 -26.81
N ARG A 356 -14.21 12.39 -27.49
CA ARG A 356 -13.97 12.53 -28.94
C ARG A 356 -15.14 12.03 -29.79
N LYS A 357 -15.70 10.86 -29.47
CA LYS A 357 -16.73 10.20 -30.29
C LYS A 357 -18.01 11.03 -30.41
N LYS A 358 -18.33 11.84 -29.40
CA LYS A 358 -19.54 12.69 -29.39
C LYS A 358 -19.30 14.12 -29.86
N SER A 359 -18.10 14.68 -29.64
CA SER A 359 -17.73 15.97 -30.24
C SER A 359 -17.72 15.93 -31.77
N GLY A 360 -17.39 14.79 -32.38
CA GLY A 360 -17.39 14.62 -33.85
C GLY A 360 -18.78 14.50 -34.48
N ASP A 361 -19.82 14.11 -33.73
CA ASP A 361 -21.18 13.91 -34.27
C ASP A 361 -21.99 15.22 -34.32
N GLY A 362 -21.63 16.20 -33.47
CA GLY A 362 -22.22 17.54 -33.46
C GLY A 362 -21.87 18.42 -34.67
N ASN A 363 -20.95 17.99 -35.55
CA ASN A 363 -20.52 18.75 -36.73
C ASN A 363 -21.10 18.23 -38.06
N ARG A 364 -22.03 17.26 -38.02
CA ARG A 364 -22.80 16.87 -39.22
C ARG A 364 -23.87 17.93 -39.49
N ARG A 365 -23.58 18.82 -40.43
CA ARG A 365 -24.56 19.77 -41.01
C ARG A 365 -25.88 19.03 -41.31
N PRO A 366 -27.05 19.57 -40.92
CA PRO A 366 -28.31 19.02 -41.41
C PRO A 366 -28.35 19.17 -42.94
N SER A 367 -28.56 18.04 -43.62
CA SER A 367 -28.80 18.02 -45.07
C SER A 367 -29.97 18.93 -45.41
N PRO A 368 -29.89 19.79 -46.44
CA PRO A 368 -31.02 20.61 -46.85
C PRO A 368 -32.17 19.70 -47.29
N SER A 369 -33.34 19.91 -46.67
CA SER A 369 -34.58 19.19 -46.99
C SER A 369 -34.94 19.34 -48.47
N PRO A 370 -35.43 18.29 -49.15
CA PRO A 370 -35.84 18.41 -50.54
C PRO A 370 -37.11 19.23 -50.63
N THR A 371 -37.03 20.35 -51.36
CA THR A 371 -38.14 21.19 -51.75
C THR A 371 -39.18 20.34 -52.51
N GLN A 372 -40.36 20.14 -51.92
CA GLN A 372 -41.51 19.61 -52.66
C GLN A 372 -41.99 20.66 -53.65
N THR A 373 -41.59 20.51 -54.91
CA THR A 373 -42.18 21.24 -56.03
C THR A 373 -43.53 20.61 -56.35
N ARG A 374 -44.62 21.24 -55.89
CA ARG A 374 -45.98 20.91 -56.29
C ARG A 374 -46.22 21.47 -57.70
N ARG A 375 -46.50 20.59 -58.67
CA ARG A 375 -47.16 20.93 -59.92
C ARG A 375 -48.33 19.99 -60.14
#